data_AF-A0A2E9YCM7-F1
#
_entry.id   AF-A0A2E9YCM7-F1
#
_cell.length_a   1.000
_cell.length_b   1.000
_cell.length_c   1.000
_cell.angle_alpha   90.00
_cell.angle_beta   90.00
_cell.angle_gamma   90.00
#
_symmetry.space_group_name_H-M   'P 1'
#
loop_
_entity.id
_entity.type
_entity.pdbx_description
1 polymer ?
#
loop_
_entity_poly.entity_id
_entity_poly.type
_entity_poly.pdbx_seq_one_letter_code
_entity_poly.pdbx_strand_id
1 'polypeptide(L)'
;MIVAGVVLSYMITSRSGTDETFVEGQERYGALLDGLFYIIYFVGIACAAAAVLFGLGFLVLKLMNNPKSVMGTIIGFVGFVIIGLLSFYVFADDTVLNAYEASGIKVTAGESLFAGGGLYFVYLLGSLSILTIVVAEVRSALK
;
A
#
# COMPACT_ATOMS: atom_id res chain seq x y z
N MET A 1 0.51 13.30 -10.85
CA MET A 1 -0.32 12.44 -9.97
C MET A 1 -0.19 12.81 -8.50
N ILE A 2 1.02 12.96 -7.94
CA ILE A 2 1.21 13.33 -6.51
C ILE A 2 0.53 14.67 -6.16
N VAL A 3 0.78 15.74 -6.94
CA VAL A 3 0.14 17.06 -6.70
C VAL A 3 -1.38 16.99 -6.77
N ALA A 4 -1.93 16.23 -7.73
CA ALA A 4 -3.38 16.04 -7.86
C ALA A 4 -3.96 15.29 -6.66
N GLY A 5 -3.28 14.24 -6.18
CA GLY A 5 -3.67 13.53 -4.96
C GLY A 5 -3.65 14.43 -3.72
N VAL A 6 -2.57 15.20 -3.53
CA VAL A 6 -2.45 16.15 -2.40
C VAL A 6 -3.56 17.21 -2.44
N VAL A 7 -3.84 17.77 -3.61
CA VAL A 7 -4.91 18.77 -3.80
C VAL A 7 -6.29 18.16 -3.53
N LEU A 8 -6.56 16.94 -3.99
CA LEU A 8 -7.81 16.23 -3.71
C LEU A 8 -7.96 15.93 -2.21
N SER A 9 -6.91 15.44 -1.54
CA SER A 9 -6.93 15.21 -0.09
C SER A 9 -7.21 16.49 0.70
N TYR A 10 -6.61 17.61 0.29
CA TYR A 10 -6.89 18.91 0.89
C TYR A 10 -8.34 19.37 0.65
N MET A 11 -8.86 19.21 -0.57
CA MET A 11 -10.26 19.55 -0.89
C MET A 11 -11.27 18.66 -0.16
N ILE A 12 -10.96 17.40 0.10
CA ILE A 12 -11.84 16.52 0.89
C ILE A 12 -11.83 16.97 2.36
N THR A 13 -10.64 17.16 2.94
CA THR A 13 -10.48 17.53 4.36
C THR A 13 -11.03 18.92 4.67
N SER A 14 -10.81 19.88 3.78
CA SER A 14 -11.30 21.27 3.96
C SER A 14 -12.82 21.38 3.94
N ARG A 15 -13.48 20.36 3.40
CA ARG A 15 -14.90 20.38 3.21
C ARG A 15 -15.62 19.36 4.12
N SER A 16 -14.92 18.35 4.66
CA SER A 16 -15.46 17.39 5.66
C SER A 16 -15.80 18.04 7.00
N GLY A 17 -16.97 17.73 7.54
CA GLY A 17 -17.45 18.10 8.88
C GLY A 17 -17.32 16.99 9.92
N THR A 18 -17.43 17.34 11.20
CA THR A 18 -17.24 16.41 12.33
C THR A 18 -18.46 15.54 12.63
N ASP A 19 -19.67 15.98 12.23
CA ASP A 19 -20.96 15.31 12.45
C ASP A 19 -21.71 15.13 11.12
N GLU A 20 -21.06 14.49 10.14
CA GLU A 20 -21.68 14.20 8.84
C GLU A 20 -22.16 12.75 8.80
N THR A 21 -23.41 12.54 8.36
CA THR A 21 -23.84 11.19 8.02
C THR A 21 -23.14 10.72 6.75
N PHE A 22 -23.00 9.41 6.55
CA PHE A 22 -22.37 8.83 5.36
C PHE A 22 -22.96 9.41 4.05
N VAL A 23 -24.29 9.62 4.02
CA VAL A 23 -25.00 10.15 2.85
C VAL A 23 -24.61 11.59 2.56
N GLU A 24 -24.53 12.44 3.61
CA GLU A 24 -24.11 13.84 3.46
C GLU A 24 -22.66 13.96 2.99
N GLY A 25 -21.74 13.15 3.54
CA GLY A 25 -20.35 13.12 3.09
C GLY A 25 -20.21 12.67 1.62
N GLN A 26 -21.04 11.71 1.19
CA GLN A 26 -21.05 11.22 -0.19
C GLN A 26 -21.55 12.26 -1.20
N GLU A 27 -22.60 13.02 -0.87
CA GLU A 27 -23.07 14.11 -1.73
C GLU A 27 -22.05 15.24 -1.86
N ARG A 28 -21.33 15.53 -0.77
CA ARG A 28 -20.42 16.66 -0.69
C ARG A 28 -19.07 16.39 -1.38
N TYR A 29 -18.44 15.25 -1.11
CA TYR A 29 -17.09 14.92 -1.60
C TYR A 29 -16.96 13.54 -2.26
N GLY A 30 -18.04 12.80 -2.46
CA GLY A 30 -17.99 11.45 -3.06
C GLY A 30 -17.24 11.42 -4.40
N ALA A 31 -17.49 12.39 -5.29
CA ALA A 31 -16.79 12.49 -6.58
C ALA A 31 -15.29 12.80 -6.44
N LEU A 32 -14.89 13.54 -5.39
CA LEU A 32 -13.48 13.79 -5.09
C LEU A 32 -12.80 12.54 -4.53
N LEU A 33 -13.52 11.79 -3.70
CA LEU A 33 -13.07 10.54 -3.10
C LEU A 33 -12.86 9.46 -4.18
N ASP A 34 -13.80 9.35 -5.13
CA ASP A 34 -13.71 8.44 -6.27
C ASP A 34 -12.50 8.77 -7.17
N GLY A 35 -12.31 10.06 -7.48
CA GLY A 35 -11.12 10.52 -8.20
C GLY A 35 -9.80 10.22 -7.48
N LEU A 36 -9.78 10.39 -6.15
CA LEU A 36 -8.62 10.05 -5.33
C LEU A 36 -8.36 8.53 -5.32
N PHE A 37 -9.41 7.73 -5.19
CA PHE A 37 -9.34 6.26 -5.22
C PHE A 37 -8.73 5.77 -6.53
N TYR A 38 -9.20 6.26 -7.68
CA TYR A 38 -8.68 5.85 -8.99
C TYR A 38 -7.21 6.21 -9.19
N ILE A 39 -6.77 7.38 -8.70
CA ILE A 39 -5.37 7.77 -8.75
C ILE A 39 -4.51 6.81 -7.92
N ILE A 40 -4.94 6.50 -6.69
CA ILE A 40 -4.20 5.59 -5.80
C ILE A 40 -4.16 4.19 -6.41
N TYR A 41 -5.26 3.72 -6.98
CA TYR A 41 -5.35 2.41 -7.62
C TYR A 41 -4.37 2.29 -8.80
N PHE A 42 -4.37 3.26 -9.73
CA PHE A 42 -3.50 3.24 -10.90
C PHE A 42 -2.01 3.38 -10.51
N VAL A 43 -1.69 4.30 -9.59
CA VAL A 43 -0.32 4.48 -9.08
C VAL A 43 0.14 3.24 -8.33
N GLY A 44 -0.72 2.63 -7.51
CA GLY A 44 -0.42 1.42 -6.76
C GLY A 44 -0.05 0.26 -7.68
N ILE A 45 -0.83 0.03 -8.74
CA ILE A 45 -0.52 -0.99 -9.76
C ILE A 45 0.80 -0.70 -10.47
N ALA A 46 1.02 0.56 -10.88
CA ALA A 46 2.26 0.95 -11.56
C ALA A 46 3.49 0.75 -10.66
N CYS A 47 3.39 1.13 -9.38
CA CYS A 47 4.45 0.93 -8.39
C CYS A 47 4.70 -0.56 -8.12
N ALA A 48 3.65 -1.37 -7.98
CA ALA A 48 3.79 -2.82 -7.79
C ALA A 48 4.46 -3.47 -9.01
N ALA A 49 4.03 -3.12 -10.23
CA ALA A 49 4.64 -3.61 -11.46
C ALA A 49 6.12 -3.21 -11.55
N ALA A 50 6.46 -1.95 -11.25
CA ALA A 50 7.84 -1.49 -11.22
C ALA A 50 8.66 -2.25 -10.16
N ALA A 51 8.16 -2.42 -8.94
CA ALA A 51 8.85 -3.14 -7.88
C ALA A 51 9.17 -4.60 -8.27
N VAL A 52 8.23 -5.28 -8.94
CA VAL A 52 8.43 -6.64 -9.44
C VAL A 52 9.43 -6.66 -10.60
N LEU A 53 9.26 -5.80 -11.60
CA LEU A 53 10.13 -5.74 -12.78
C LEU A 53 11.58 -5.39 -12.40
N PHE A 54 11.77 -4.37 -11.57
CA PHE A 54 13.10 -4.01 -11.08
C PHE A 54 13.64 -5.09 -10.13
N GLY A 55 12.83 -5.62 -9.21
CA GLY A 55 13.26 -6.66 -8.28
C GLY A 55 13.77 -7.91 -8.98
N LEU A 56 12.99 -8.46 -9.92
CA LEU A 56 13.40 -9.61 -10.74
C LEU A 56 14.53 -9.26 -11.71
N GLY A 57 14.46 -8.11 -12.37
CA GLY A 57 15.50 -7.67 -13.31
C GLY A 57 16.87 -7.58 -12.64
N PHE A 58 16.95 -6.91 -11.48
CA PHE A 58 18.17 -6.83 -10.69
C PHE A 58 18.61 -8.20 -10.17
N LEU A 59 17.68 -9.05 -9.73
CA LEU A 59 18.01 -10.39 -9.27
C LEU A 59 18.67 -11.22 -10.38
N VAL A 60 18.10 -11.23 -11.58
CA VAL A 60 18.62 -11.96 -12.75
C VAL A 60 20.01 -11.43 -13.13
N LEU A 61 20.16 -10.11 -13.26
CA LEU A 61 21.46 -9.49 -13.59
C LEU A 61 22.54 -9.84 -12.56
N LYS A 62 22.19 -9.82 -11.28
CA LYS A 62 23.13 -10.09 -10.19
C LYS A 62 23.46 -11.59 -10.08
N LEU A 63 22.51 -12.46 -10.41
CA LEU A 63 22.72 -13.91 -10.50
C LEU A 63 23.68 -14.26 -11.65
N MET A 64 23.53 -13.62 -12.82
CA MET A 64 24.41 -13.83 -13.98
C MET A 64 25.83 -13.33 -13.74
N ASN A 65 25.98 -12.16 -13.13
CA ASN A 65 27.28 -11.54 -12.95
C ASN A 65 28.05 -12.04 -11.72
N ASN A 66 27.37 -12.27 -10.59
CA ASN A 66 27.99 -12.61 -9.30
C ASN A 66 27.07 -13.45 -8.40
N PRO A 67 26.85 -14.74 -8.72
CA PRO A 67 25.90 -15.59 -8.00
C PRO A 67 26.24 -15.76 -6.51
N LYS A 68 27.53 -15.71 -6.14
CA LYS A 68 27.98 -15.84 -4.74
C LYS A 68 27.56 -14.66 -3.84
N SER A 69 27.28 -13.49 -4.42
CA SER A 69 26.93 -12.27 -3.68
C SER A 69 25.41 -12.02 -3.63
N VAL A 70 24.60 -12.88 -4.28
CA VAL A 70 23.17 -12.61 -4.48
C VAL A 70 22.30 -12.94 -3.27
N MET A 71 22.83 -13.68 -2.29
CA MET A 71 22.06 -14.23 -1.16
C MET A 71 21.27 -13.17 -0.40
N GLY A 72 21.88 -12.01 -0.10
CA GLY A 72 21.17 -10.91 0.58
C GLY A 72 20.03 -10.32 -0.24
N THR A 73 20.15 -10.33 -1.58
CA THR A 73 19.09 -9.85 -2.49
C THR A 73 17.94 -10.85 -2.56
N ILE A 74 18.25 -12.15 -2.58
CA ILE A 74 17.24 -13.21 -2.50
C ILE A 74 16.47 -13.11 -1.18
N ILE A 75 17.18 -13.01 -0.05
CA ILE A 75 16.54 -12.91 1.27
C ILE A 75 15.62 -11.70 1.34
N GLY A 76 16.07 -10.54 0.86
CA GLY A 76 15.23 -9.32 0.80
C GLY A 76 13.99 -9.49 -0.08
N PHE A 77 14.15 -10.07 -1.27
CA PHE A 77 13.03 -10.32 -2.19
C PHE A 77 12.03 -11.34 -1.63
N VAL A 78 12.51 -12.44 -1.06
CA VAL A 78 11.66 -13.45 -0.42
C VAL A 78 10.92 -12.85 0.77
N GLY A 79 11.59 -12.05 1.61
CA GLY A 79 10.94 -11.32 2.70
C GLY A 79 9.84 -10.38 2.23
N PHE A 80 10.10 -9.62 1.16
CA PHE A 80 9.11 -8.75 0.53
C PHE A 80 7.88 -9.52 0.05
N VAL A 81 8.08 -10.65 -0.65
CA VAL A 81 6.99 -11.50 -1.15
C VAL A 81 6.19 -12.11 0.00
N ILE A 82 6.84 -12.63 1.04
CA ILE A 82 6.16 -13.21 2.21
C ILE A 82 5.30 -12.15 2.92
N ILE A 83 5.84 -10.94 3.13
CA ILE A 83 5.08 -9.84 3.76
C ILE A 83 3.88 -9.47 2.88
N GLY A 84 4.05 -9.46 1.56
CA GLY A 84 2.95 -9.24 0.61
C GLY A 84 1.86 -10.29 0.76
N LEU A 85 2.22 -11.57 0.76
CA LEU A 85 1.28 -12.66 0.92
C LEU A 85 0.54 -12.59 2.26
N LEU A 86 1.24 -12.34 3.37
CA LEU A 86 0.60 -12.16 4.68
C LEU A 86 -0.37 -10.98 4.68
N SER A 87 0.01 -9.86 4.06
CA SER A 87 -0.82 -8.66 4.03
C SER A 87 -2.12 -8.88 3.27
N PHE A 88 -2.05 -9.53 2.10
CA PHE A 88 -3.19 -9.69 1.20
C PHE A 88 -4.05 -10.94 1.46
N TYR A 89 -3.50 -11.99 2.10
CA TYR A 89 -4.22 -13.25 2.30
C TYR A 89 -4.45 -13.62 3.77
N VAL A 90 -3.79 -12.95 4.72
CA VAL A 90 -3.94 -13.25 6.16
C VAL A 90 -4.53 -12.06 6.92
N PHE A 91 -4.09 -10.84 6.62
CA PHE A 91 -4.54 -9.64 7.33
C PHE A 91 -5.63 -8.86 6.62
N ALA A 92 -5.64 -8.85 5.28
CA ALA A 92 -6.75 -8.29 4.53
C ALA A 92 -7.99 -9.17 4.73
N ASP A 93 -9.11 -8.52 5.03
CA ASP A 93 -10.42 -9.18 5.08
C ASP A 93 -11.18 -8.85 3.78
N ASP A 94 -11.82 -9.87 3.20
CA ASP A 94 -12.58 -9.78 1.96
C ASP A 94 -13.99 -9.19 2.21
N THR A 95 -14.34 -8.97 3.48
CA THR A 95 -15.66 -8.45 3.87
C THR A 95 -15.86 -7.04 3.32
N VAL A 96 -16.70 -6.93 2.28
CA VAL A 96 -17.31 -5.66 1.89
C VAL A 96 -18.18 -5.23 3.06
N LEU A 97 -17.71 -4.25 3.84
CA LEU A 97 -18.41 -3.78 5.02
C LEU A 97 -19.85 -3.41 4.61
N ASN A 98 -20.86 -3.93 5.30
CA ASN A 98 -22.30 -3.72 5.02
C ASN A 98 -22.70 -2.23 4.84
N ALA A 99 -21.86 -1.30 5.30
CA ALA A 99 -21.97 0.15 5.05
C ALA A 99 -21.82 0.56 3.57
N TYR A 100 -21.14 -0.22 2.73
CA TYR A 100 -21.03 -0.01 1.27
C TYR A 100 -22.24 -0.55 0.50
N GLU A 101 -22.86 -1.65 0.96
CA GLU A 101 -24.14 -2.13 0.40
C GLU A 101 -25.30 -1.17 0.70
N ALA A 102 -25.31 -0.55 1.88
CA ALA A 102 -26.33 0.43 2.27
C ALA A 102 -26.22 1.78 1.53
N SER A 103 -25.08 2.07 0.89
CA SER A 103 -24.76 3.37 0.29
C SER A 103 -24.78 3.40 -1.24
N GLY A 104 -25.06 2.27 -1.89
CA GLY A 104 -25.17 2.17 -3.35
C GLY A 104 -23.84 2.26 -4.12
N ILE A 105 -22.69 2.36 -3.43
CA ILE A 105 -21.37 2.26 -4.06
C ILE A 105 -20.95 0.79 -4.08
N LYS A 106 -21.01 0.17 -5.27
CA LYS A 106 -20.45 -1.17 -5.49
C LYS A 106 -18.92 -1.10 -5.56
N VAL A 107 -18.26 -1.13 -4.40
CA VAL A 107 -16.83 -1.49 -4.35
C VAL A 107 -16.73 -2.99 -4.63
N THR A 108 -15.92 -3.36 -5.63
CA THR A 108 -15.70 -4.77 -5.96
C THR A 108 -14.82 -5.41 -4.87
N ALA A 109 -14.99 -6.70 -4.59
CA ALA A 109 -14.16 -7.41 -3.60
C ALA A 109 -12.65 -7.21 -3.85
N GLY A 110 -12.20 -7.16 -5.11
CA GLY A 110 -10.80 -6.90 -5.47
C GLY A 110 -10.31 -5.48 -5.12
N GLU A 111 -11.17 -4.47 -5.17
CA GLU A 111 -10.84 -3.09 -4.80
C GLU A 111 -10.69 -2.94 -3.28
N SER A 112 -11.58 -3.59 -2.52
CA SER A 112 -11.52 -3.66 -1.06
C SER A 112 -10.25 -4.38 -0.59
N LEU A 113 -9.93 -5.53 -1.19
CA LEU A 113 -8.74 -6.30 -0.88
C LEU A 113 -7.45 -5.57 -1.27
N PHE A 114 -7.45 -4.80 -2.37
CA PHE A 114 -6.31 -3.97 -2.75
C PHE A 114 -6.06 -2.84 -1.76
N ALA A 115 -7.11 -2.17 -1.31
CA ALA A 115 -7.00 -1.10 -0.31
C ALA A 115 -6.57 -1.65 1.06
N GLY A 116 -7.23 -2.70 1.56
CA GLY A 116 -6.94 -3.32 2.85
C GLY A 116 -5.57 -4.01 2.88
N GLY A 117 -5.30 -4.87 1.89
CA GLY A 117 -4.02 -5.55 1.75
C GLY A 117 -2.85 -4.59 1.51
N GLY A 118 -3.06 -3.54 0.72
CA GLY A 118 -2.07 -2.48 0.50
C GLY A 118 -1.72 -1.72 1.78
N LEU A 119 -2.71 -1.39 2.62
CA LEU A 119 -2.48 -0.72 3.91
C LEU A 119 -1.66 -1.59 4.86
N TYR A 120 -2.06 -2.85 5.06
CA TYR A 120 -1.29 -3.78 5.89
C TYR A 120 0.13 -3.98 5.37
N PHE A 121 0.29 -4.06 4.05
CA PHE A 121 1.60 -4.20 3.42
C PHE A 121 2.53 -3.03 3.75
N VAL A 122 2.04 -1.80 3.65
CA VAL A 122 2.81 -0.60 4.00
C VAL A 122 3.10 -0.55 5.50
N TYR A 123 2.14 -0.90 6.37
CA TYR A 123 2.35 -0.90 7.82
C TYR A 123 3.40 -1.92 8.27
N LEU A 124 3.38 -3.13 7.71
CA LEU A 124 4.37 -4.16 8.02
C LEU A 124 5.77 -3.79 7.53
N LEU A 125 5.89 -3.31 6.28
CA LEU A 125 7.17 -2.87 5.74
C LEU A 125 7.72 -1.64 6.49
N GLY A 126 6.86 -0.68 6.83
CA GLY A 126 7.23 0.51 7.59
C GLY A 126 7.72 0.15 8.99
N SER A 127 7.00 -0.74 9.69
CA SER A 127 7.38 -1.21 11.03
C SER A 127 8.71 -1.97 11.00
N LEU A 128 8.91 -2.85 10.01
CA LEU A 128 10.17 -3.56 9.83
C LEU A 128 11.34 -2.60 9.53
N SER A 129 11.08 -1.55 8.74
CA SER A 129 12.08 -0.53 8.43
C SER A 129 12.51 0.23 9.69
N ILE A 130 11.57 0.66 10.51
CA ILE A 130 11.87 1.32 11.79
C ILE A 130 12.68 0.37 12.70
N LEU A 131 12.26 -0.89 12.83
CA LEU A 131 12.94 -1.87 13.67
C LEU A 131 14.38 -2.13 13.22
N THR A 132 14.60 -2.27 11.91
CA THR A 132 15.95 -2.47 11.36
C THR A 132 16.87 -1.28 11.58
N ILE A 133 16.35 -0.05 11.46
CA ILE A 133 17.09 1.18 11.79
C ILE A 133 17.47 1.18 13.28
N VAL A 134 16.51 0.96 14.17
CA VAL A 134 16.77 0.96 15.63
C VAL A 134 17.83 -0.08 16.00
N VAL A 135 17.73 -1.30 15.45
CA VAL A 135 18.71 -2.36 15.69
C VAL A 135 20.10 -2.00 15.16
N ALA A 136 20.18 -1.36 13.98
CA ALA A 136 21.44 -0.92 13.40
C ALA A 136 22.11 0.17 14.25
N GLU A 137 21.33 1.16 14.71
CA GLU A 137 21.82 2.23 15.58
C GLU A 137 22.32 1.71 16.93
N VAL A 138 21.57 0.81 17.58
CA VAL A 138 22.01 0.19 18.86
C VAL A 138 23.30 -0.59 18.68
N ARG A 139 23.42 -1.37 17.60
CA ARG A 139 24.66 -2.11 17.31
C ARG A 139 25.84 -1.19 17.02
N SER A 140 25.60 -0.07 16.35
CA SER A 140 26.61 0.95 16.08
C SER A 140 27.09 1.61 17.38
N ALA A 141 26.17 1.97 18.27
CA ALA A 141 26.48 2.60 19.56
C ALA A 141 27.19 1.66 20.57
N LEU A 142 26.97 0.35 20.44
CA LEU A 142 27.63 -0.66 21.28
C LEU A 142 29.02 -1.09 20.77
N LYS A 143 29.43 -0.62 19.59
CA LYS A 143 30.69 -0.98 18.94
C LYS A 143 31.72 0.13 19.07
#